data_AF-A0A6L5WJ04-F1
#
_entry.id   AF-A0A6L5WJ04-F1
#
_cell.length_a   1.000
_cell.length_b   1.000
_cell.length_c   1.000
_cell.angle_alpha   90.00
_cell.angle_beta   90.00
_cell.angle_gamma   90.00
#
_symmetry.space_group_name_H-M   'P 1'
#
loop_
_entity.id
_entity.type
_entity.pdbx_description
1 polymer ?
#
loop_
_entity_poly.entity_id
_entity_poly.type
_entity_poly.pdbx_seq_one_letter_code
_entity_poly.pdbx_strand_id
1 'polypeptide(L)' 'MDKTKLAELINISRVTLYNWEKTKPELMKMINFYIETTSGESKGSKLLKYFNQLDEDRQELYLTKIKLEALEKQQEKK' A
#
# COMPACT_ATOMS: atom_id res chain seq x y z
N MET A 1 -1.00 -0.92 -14.18
CA MET A 1 -2.48 -0.91 -14.16
C MET A 1 -2.97 -0.15 -15.40
N ASP A 2 -4.05 -0.61 -16.03
CA ASP A 2 -4.65 0.06 -17.20
C ASP A 2 -5.24 1.44 -16.80
N LYS A 3 -5.02 2.47 -17.62
CA LYS A 3 -5.51 3.84 -17.41
C LYS A 3 -7.03 3.92 -17.38
N THR A 4 -7.71 3.06 -18.13
CA THR A 4 -9.17 2.97 -18.11
C THR A 4 -9.65 2.49 -16.75
N LYS A 5 -9.03 1.42 -16.23
CA LYS A 5 -9.32 0.89 -14.89
C LYS A 5 -9.01 1.89 -13.78
N LEU A 6 -7.94 2.68 -13.93
CA LEU A 6 -7.62 3.74 -12.97
C LEU A 6 -8.70 4.83 -12.96
N ALA A 7 -9.08 5.33 -14.13
CA ALA A 7 -10.11 6.36 -14.27
C ALA A 7 -11.45 5.90 -13.68
N GLU A 8 -11.84 4.65 -13.91
CA GLU A 8 -13.02 4.02 -13.29
C GLU A 8 -12.87 3.91 -11.77
N LEU A 9 -11.73 3.39 -11.28
CA LEU A 9 -11.46 3.19 -9.86
C LEU A 9 -11.59 4.48 -9.03
N ILE A 10 -11.09 5.59 -9.56
CA ILE A 10 -11.13 6.89 -8.86
C ILE A 10 -12.28 7.79 -9.35
N ASN A 11 -13.20 7.22 -10.14
CA ASN A 11 -14.41 7.87 -10.66
C ASN A 11 -14.17 9.23 -11.34
N ILE A 12 -13.23 9.26 -12.28
CA ILE A 12 -12.96 10.44 -13.13
C ILE A 12 -12.96 10.07 -14.61
N SER A 13 -13.10 11.08 -15.47
CA SER A 13 -12.95 10.85 -16.91
C SER A 13 -11.49 10.54 -17.26
N ARG A 14 -11.27 9.75 -18.33
CA ARG A 14 -9.93 9.50 -18.88
C ARG A 14 -9.22 10.80 -19.26
N VAL A 15 -9.96 11.77 -19.80
CA VAL A 15 -9.42 13.08 -20.19
C VAL A 15 -8.89 13.82 -18.96
N THR A 16 -9.63 13.79 -17.85
CA THR A 16 -9.19 14.37 -16.57
C THR A 16 -7.91 13.71 -16.08
N LEU A 17 -7.82 12.37 -16.16
CA LEU A 17 -6.62 11.63 -15.78
C LEU A 17 -5.40 12.04 -16.62
N TYR A 18 -5.54 12.13 -17.95
CA TYR A 18 -4.45 12.60 -18.83
C TYR A 18 -4.02 14.03 -18.53
N ASN A 19 -4.97 14.91 -18.18
CA ASN A 19 -4.65 16.27 -17.79
C ASN A 19 -3.87 16.29 -16.47
N TRP A 20 -4.23 15.46 -15.50
CA TRP A 20 -3.52 15.36 -14.21
C TRP A 20 -2.10 14.80 -14.35
N GLU A 21 -1.87 13.86 -15.27
CA GLU A 21 -0.51 13.39 -15.59
C GLU A 21 0.43 14.53 -15.97
N LYS A 22 -0.07 15.53 -16.70
CA LYS A 22 0.72 16.69 -17.14
C LYS A 22 0.77 17.82 -16.12
N THR A 23 -0.35 18.06 -15.43
CA THR A 23 -0.53 19.27 -14.61
C THR A 23 -0.35 19.03 -13.12
N LYS A 24 -0.40 17.77 -12.66
CA LYS A 24 -0.34 17.38 -11.25
C LYS A 24 0.53 16.11 -11.05
N PRO A 25 1.81 16.12 -11.45
CA PRO A 25 2.67 14.93 -11.39
C PRO A 25 2.83 14.36 -9.97
N GLU A 26 2.89 15.21 -8.93
CA GLU A 26 3.00 14.73 -7.54
C GLU A 26 1.74 14.04 -7.04
N LEU A 27 0.55 14.52 -7.43
CA LEU A 27 -0.72 13.83 -7.14
C LEU A 27 -0.74 12.44 -7.79
N MET A 28 -0.25 12.35 -9.03
CA MET A 28 -0.17 11.07 -9.74
C MET A 28 0.79 10.09 -9.05
N LYS A 29 1.91 10.57 -8.48
CA LYS A 29 2.80 9.72 -7.67
C LYS A 29 2.08 9.19 -6.42
N MET A 30 1.32 10.02 -5.71
CA MET A 30 0.56 9.58 -4.52
C MET A 30 -0.50 8.54 -4.88
N ILE A 31 -1.25 8.76 -5.97
CA ILE A 31 -2.26 7.81 -6.46
C ILE A 31 -1.60 6.48 -6.83
N ASN A 32 -0.50 6.52 -7.60
CA ASN A 32 0.22 5.30 -7.99
C ASN A 32 0.78 4.56 -6.77
N PHE A 33 1.36 5.27 -5.80
CA PHE A 33 1.85 4.68 -4.55
C PHE A 33 0.73 3.98 -3.77
N TYR A 34 -0.41 4.65 -3.60
CA TYR A 34 -1.59 4.05 -2.95
C TYR A 34 -2.04 2.79 -3.68
N ILE A 35 -2.07 2.83 -5.00
CA ILE A 35 -2.49 1.69 -5.81
C ILE A 35 -1.45 0.56 -5.74
N GLU A 36 -0.16 0.82 -5.81
CA GLU A 36 0.87 -0.21 -5.68
C GLU A 36 0.83 -0.90 -4.31
N THR A 37 0.63 -0.11 -3.25
CA THR A 37 0.52 -0.61 -1.87
C THR A 37 -0.79 -1.33 -1.58
N THR A 38 -1.89 -0.97 -2.26
CA THR A 38 -3.22 -1.51 -1.98
C THR A 38 -3.68 -2.56 -2.99
N SER A 39 -3.24 -2.47 -4.25
CA SER A 39 -3.66 -3.35 -5.36
C SER A 39 -2.62 -4.39 -5.78
N GLY A 40 -1.35 -4.24 -5.41
CA GLY A 40 -0.34 -5.27 -5.66
C GLY A 40 -0.54 -6.44 -4.70
N GLU A 41 -0.35 -7.68 -5.15
CA GLU A 41 -0.14 -8.87 -4.30
C GLU A 41 1.20 -8.80 -3.53
N SER A 42 1.64 -7.62 -3.11
CA SER A 42 2.86 -7.49 -2.33
C SER A 42 2.71 -8.23 -1.00
N LYS A 43 3.83 -8.72 -0.45
CA LYS A 43 3.82 -9.34 0.88
C LYS A 43 3.27 -8.35 1.93
N GLY A 44 3.52 -7.05 1.76
CA GLY A 44 3.01 -6.00 2.64
C GLY A 44 1.51 -5.79 2.55
N SER A 45 0.92 -5.80 1.34
CA SER A 45 -0.53 -5.66 1.17
C SER A 45 -1.28 -6.90 1.69
N LYS A 46 -0.73 -8.10 1.47
CA LYS A 46 -1.26 -9.36 2.03
C LYS A 46 -1.19 -9.33 3.55
N LEU A 47 -0.07 -8.88 4.13
CA LEU A 47 0.06 -8.68 5.57
C LEU A 47 -1.01 -7.72 6.11
N LEU A 48 -1.14 -6.53 5.51
CA LEU A 48 -2.11 -5.53 5.95
C LEU A 48 -3.55 -6.04 5.85
N LYS A 49 -3.89 -6.75 4.75
CA LYS A 49 -5.20 -7.36 4.56
C LYS A 49 -5.56 -8.32 5.70
N TYR A 50 -4.67 -9.26 6.04
CA TYR A 50 -4.94 -10.23 7.10
C TYR A 50 -4.86 -9.61 8.49
N PHE A 51 -3.94 -8.67 8.70
CA PHE A 51 -3.80 -7.95 9.96
C PHE A 51 -5.09 -7.20 10.34
N ASN A 52 -5.72 -6.51 9.38
CA ASN A 52 -6.97 -5.78 9.62
C ASN A 52 -8.20 -6.68 9.90
N GLN A 53 -8.10 -8.00 9.69
CA GLN A 53 -9.17 -8.95 10.02
C GLN A 53 -9.09 -9.45 11.47
N LEU A 54 -8.00 -9.13 12.17
CA LEU A 54 -7.76 -9.54 13.56
C LEU A 54 -8.40 -8.55 14.53
N ASP A 55 -8.76 -9.02 15.73
CA ASP A 55 -9.10 -8.18 16.86
C ASP A 55 -7.88 -7.39 17.39
N GLU A 56 -8.12 -6.36 18.22
CA GLU A 56 -7.09 -5.46 18.72
C GLU A 56 -5.97 -6.18 19.49
N ASP A 57 -6.32 -7.14 20.34
CA ASP A 57 -5.35 -7.93 21.11
C ASP A 57 -4.43 -8.73 20.19
N ARG A 58 -5.00 -9.33 19.14
CA ARG A 58 -4.26 -10.08 18.12
C ARG A 58 -3.40 -9.19 17.25
N GLN A 59 -3.86 -7.98 16.93
CA GLN A 59 -3.07 -6.99 16.21
C GLN A 59 -1.83 -6.58 17.00
N GLU A 60 -1.97 -6.26 18.29
CA GLU A 60 -0.86 -5.87 19.17
C GLU A 60 0.17 -7.01 19.33
N LEU A 61 -0.32 -8.24 19.50
CA LEU A 61 0.53 -9.43 19.54
C LEU A 61 1.38 -9.57 18.27
N TYR A 62 0.78 -9.37 17.09
CA TYR A 62 1.49 -9.49 15.82
C TYR A 62 2.53 -8.38 15.62
N LEU A 63 2.20 -7.14 16.02
CA LEU A 63 3.15 -6.02 16.00
C LEU A 63 4.36 -6.31 16.90
N THR A 64 4.13 -6.87 18.08
CA THR A 64 5.21 -7.24 19.00
C THR A 64 6.12 -8.30 18.40
N LYS A 65 5.56 -9.34 17.77
CA LYS A 65 6.35 -10.38 17.09
C LYS A 65 7.22 -9.83 15.96
N ILE A 66 6.66 -8.96 15.12
CA ILE A 66 7.41 -8.33 14.02
C ILE A 66 8.54 -7.45 14.57
N LYS A 67 8.30 -6.72 15.66
CA LYS A 67 9.33 -5.91 16.32
C LYS A 67 10.47 -6.78 16.88
N LEU A 68 10.14 -7.91 17.51
CA LEU A 68 11.13 -8.85 18.05
C LEU A 68 12.04 -9.39 16.94
N GLU A 69 11.46 -9.92 15.86
CA GLU A 69 12.21 -10.44 14.71
C GLU A 69 13.16 -9.39 14.12
N ALA A 70 12.71 -8.14 14.00
CA ALA A 70 13.52 -7.05 13.49
C ALA A 70 14.72 -6.73 14.40
N LEU A 71 14.55 -6.84 15.72
CA LEU A 71 15.62 -6.64 16.70
C LEU A 71 16.63 -7.80 16.69
N GLU A 72 16.16 -9.04 16.66
CA GLU A 72 17.02 -10.24 16.56
C GLU A 72 17.92 -10.16 15.32
N LYS A 73 17.34 -9.84 14.16
CA LYS A 73 18.09 -9.63 12.92
C LYS A 73 19.13 -8.50 12.99
N GLN A 74 18.90 -7.47 13.80
CA GLN A 74 19.89 -6.42 14.02
C GLN A 74 21.05 -6.89 14.89
N GLN A 75 20.79 -7.79 15.84
CA GLN A 75 21.83 -8.37 16.70
C GLN A 75 22.69 -9.37 15.93
N GLU A 76 22.14 -10.17 15.03
CA GLU A 76 22.90 -11.09 14.17
C GLU A 76 23.91 -10.41 13.24
N LYS A 77 23.70 -9.11 12.95
CA LYS A 77 24.57 -8.31 12.08
C LYS A 77 25.72 -7.61 12.83
N LYS A 78 25.74 -7.67 14.16
CA LYS A 78 26.82 -7.13 15.00
C LYS A 78 27.87 -8.19 15.25
#